data_AF-A0AA37P9L6-F1
#
_entry.id   AF-A0AA37P9L6-F1
#
_cell.length_a   1.000
_cell.length_b   1.000
_cell.length_c   1.000
_cell.angle_alpha   90.00
_cell.angle_beta   90.00
_cell.angle_gamma   90.00
#
_symmetry.space_group_name_H-M   'P 1'
#
loop_
_entity.id
_entity.type
_entity.pdbx_description
1 polymer ?
#
loop_
_entity_poly.entity_id
_entity_poly.type
_entity_poly.pdbx_seq_one_letter_code
_entity_poly.pdbx_strand_id
1 'polypeptide(L)'
;MGHLLVRKTAAFRWSIEHAVAGWDNVLFTTKWVHSVEIDAMKGTDLSAEELEVLGKMKIVLEDADYDPGQGKSIAAGLARTCSLVLQDTWVWGITVRMGDILERLAMVYERVNEDNRLPQPQY
;
A
#
# COMPACT_ATOMS: atom_id res chain seq x y z
N MET A 1 0.64 -6.02 17.91
CA MET A 1 -0.37 -5.59 18.92
C MET A 1 -0.81 -4.12 18.84
N GLY A 2 0.06 -3.15 18.55
CA GLY A 2 -0.30 -1.71 18.56
C GLY A 2 -1.32 -1.28 17.49
N HIS A 3 -1.27 -1.87 16.28
CA HIS A 3 -2.18 -1.52 15.18
C HIS A 3 -3.67 -1.77 15.50
N LEU A 4 -4.00 -2.80 16.29
CA LEU A 4 -5.39 -3.10 16.69
C LEU A 4 -6.00 -2.03 17.61
N LEU A 5 -5.18 -1.40 18.47
CA LEU A 5 -5.63 -0.32 19.35
C LEU A 5 -5.82 1.00 18.59
N VAL A 6 -4.95 1.28 17.61
CA VAL A 6 -5.12 2.43 16.69
C VAL A 6 -6.39 2.25 15.86
N ARG A 7 -6.62 1.04 15.30
CA ARG A 7 -7.84 0.72 14.52
C ARG A 7 -9.14 1.04 15.27
N LYS A 8 -9.24 0.71 16.56
CA LYS A 8 -10.46 0.95 17.36
C LYS A 8 -10.61 2.40 17.88
N THR A 9 -9.52 3.16 17.97
CA THR A 9 -9.54 4.51 18.57
C THR A 9 -9.41 5.65 17.55
N ALA A 10 -8.95 5.36 16.33
CA ALA A 10 -8.90 6.33 15.23
C ALA A 10 -10.29 6.91 14.92
N ALA A 11 -11.32 6.06 14.97
CA ALA A 11 -12.73 6.39 14.82
C ALA A 11 -13.21 7.52 15.76
N PHE A 12 -12.62 7.63 16.96
CA PHE A 12 -13.00 8.63 17.97
C PHE A 12 -12.10 9.87 17.98
N ARG A 13 -10.99 9.89 17.21
CA ARG A 13 -9.98 10.97 17.27
C ARG A 13 -9.76 11.72 15.97
N TRP A 14 -10.22 11.20 14.83
CA TRP A 14 -9.97 11.83 13.54
C TRP A 14 -11.12 12.74 13.11
N SER A 15 -10.79 13.98 12.74
CA SER A 15 -11.67 14.81 11.92
C SER A 15 -11.62 14.34 10.46
N ILE A 16 -12.56 14.81 9.63
CA ILE A 16 -12.61 14.44 8.21
C ILE A 16 -11.35 14.89 7.46
N GLU A 17 -10.77 16.04 7.82
CA GLU A 17 -9.53 16.57 7.24
C GLU A 17 -8.35 15.62 7.49
N HIS A 18 -8.26 15.03 8.68
CA HIS A 18 -7.23 14.05 9.01
C HIS A 18 -7.38 12.78 8.16
N ALA A 19 -8.61 12.30 7.97
CA ALA A 19 -8.88 11.14 7.13
C ALA A 19 -8.51 11.41 5.67
N VAL A 20 -8.88 12.57 5.12
CA VAL A 20 -8.55 12.98 3.74
C VAL A 20 -7.05 13.14 3.55
N ALA A 21 -6.36 13.84 4.45
CA ALA A 21 -4.91 14.02 4.38
C ALA A 21 -4.15 12.69 4.52
N GLY A 22 -4.62 11.81 5.41
CA GLY A 22 -4.08 10.46 5.54
C GLY A 22 -4.26 9.64 4.25
N TRP A 23 -5.45 9.70 3.64
CA TRP A 23 -5.74 8.99 2.40
C TRP A 23 -4.89 9.48 1.23
N ASP A 24 -4.72 10.80 1.07
CA ASP A 24 -3.86 11.38 0.03
C ASP A 24 -2.41 10.92 0.17
N ASN A 25 -1.88 10.90 1.40
CA ASN A 25 -0.54 10.39 1.68
C ASN A 25 -0.40 8.90 1.33
N VAL A 26 -1.43 8.08 1.60
CA VAL A 26 -1.43 6.67 1.21
C VAL A 26 -1.42 6.51 -0.31
N LEU A 27 -2.23 7.28 -1.04
CA LEU A 27 -2.24 7.24 -2.51
C LEU A 27 -0.89 7.64 -3.10
N PHE A 28 -0.30 8.72 -2.59
CA PHE A 28 1.03 9.17 -3.02
C PHE A 28 2.09 8.11 -2.73
N THR A 29 2.14 7.61 -1.50
CA THR A 29 3.16 6.63 -1.06
C THR A 29 3.05 5.34 -1.86
N THR A 30 1.85 4.78 -1.98
CA THR A 30 1.65 3.52 -2.73
C THR A 30 1.99 3.66 -4.21
N LYS A 31 1.65 4.81 -4.83
CA LYS A 31 2.04 5.09 -6.22
C LYS A 31 3.55 5.21 -6.37
N TRP A 32 4.23 5.91 -5.47
CA TRP A 32 5.69 6.02 -5.48
C TRP A 32 6.35 4.64 -5.37
N VAL A 33 5.92 3.82 -4.41
CA VAL A 33 6.43 2.44 -4.28
C VAL A 33 6.21 1.65 -5.56
N HIS A 34 5.00 1.71 -6.14
CA HIS A 34 4.71 1.00 -7.37
C HIS A 34 5.64 1.44 -8.51
N SER A 35 5.89 2.75 -8.68
CA SER A 35 6.82 3.25 -9.69
C SER A 35 8.23 2.67 -9.50
N VAL A 36 8.74 2.68 -8.26
CA VAL A 36 10.07 2.13 -7.93
C VAL A 36 10.12 0.62 -8.20
N GLU A 37 9.06 -0.12 -7.87
CA GLU A 37 8.95 -1.56 -8.19
C GLU A 37 9.02 -1.82 -9.70
N ILE A 38 8.33 -1.00 -10.50
CA ILE A 38 8.33 -1.12 -11.96
C ILE A 38 9.69 -0.74 -12.56
N ASP A 39 10.35 0.30 -12.04
CA ASP A 39 11.68 0.69 -12.48
C ASP A 39 12.71 -0.41 -12.20
N ALA A 40 12.65 -1.03 -11.02
CA ALA A 40 13.48 -2.18 -10.68
C ALA A 40 13.25 -3.38 -11.63
N MET A 41 11.99 -3.67 -11.98
CA MET A 41 11.66 -4.75 -12.94
C MET A 41 12.20 -4.48 -14.34
N LYS A 42 12.29 -3.22 -14.75
CA LYS A 42 12.85 -2.81 -16.04
C LYS A 42 14.39 -2.80 -16.05
N GLY A 43 15.03 -3.12 -14.93
CA GLY A 43 16.48 -3.10 -14.78
C GLY A 43 17.06 -1.71 -14.55
N THR A 44 16.24 -0.75 -14.12
CA THR A 44 16.74 0.55 -13.65
C THR A 44 17.38 0.37 -12.27
N ASP A 45 18.59 0.90 -12.11
CA ASP A 45 19.27 0.90 -10.81
C ASP A 45 18.52 1.80 -9.82
N LEU A 46 18.18 1.22 -8.67
CA LEU A 46 17.56 1.96 -7.56
C LEU A 46 18.63 2.64 -6.71
N SER A 47 18.30 3.84 -6.21
CA SER A 47 19.18 4.55 -5.27
C SER A 47 19.26 3.82 -3.93
N ALA A 48 20.33 4.09 -3.16
CA ALA A 48 20.49 3.52 -1.83
C ALA A 48 19.35 3.94 -0.88
N GLU A 49 18.89 5.19 -1.02
CA GLU A 49 17.78 5.75 -0.24
C GLU A 49 16.44 5.07 -0.60
N GLU A 50 16.19 4.80 -1.89
CA GLU A 50 14.99 4.07 -2.33
C GLU A 50 14.96 2.65 -1.76
N LEU A 51 16.09 1.94 -1.83
CA LEU A 51 16.24 0.60 -1.25
C LEU A 51 16.03 0.61 0.27
N GLU A 52 16.58 1.60 0.97
CA GLU A 52 16.41 1.74 2.42
C GLU A 52 14.94 1.96 2.78
N VAL A 53 14.24 2.85 2.08
CA VAL A 53 12.83 3.14 2.32
C VAL A 53 11.96 1.93 2.02
N LEU A 54 12.18 1.24 0.90
CA LEU A 54 11.48 0.00 0.57
C LEU A 54 11.71 -1.09 1.61
N GLY A 55 12.95 -1.22 2.12
CA GLY A 55 13.28 -2.15 3.20
C GLY A 55 12.47 -1.87 4.46
N LYS A 56 12.39 -0.61 4.89
CA LYS A 56 11.56 -0.20 6.04
C LYS A 56 10.08 -0.51 5.81
N MET A 57 9.56 -0.26 4.61
CA MET A 57 8.17 -0.55 4.27
C MET A 57 7.86 -2.04 4.34
N LYS A 58 8.77 -2.92 3.88
CA LYS A 58 8.61 -4.38 4.01
C LYS A 58 8.52 -4.81 5.46
N ILE A 59 9.40 -4.31 6.33
CA ILE A 59 9.37 -4.62 7.77
C ILE A 59 8.02 -4.22 8.38
N VAL A 60 7.52 -3.02 8.06
CA VAL A 60 6.21 -2.55 8.53
C VAL A 60 5.06 -3.42 8.03
N LEU A 61 5.14 -3.94 6.80
CA LEU A 61 4.14 -4.85 6.25
C LEU A 61 4.16 -6.23 6.90
N GLU A 62 5.36 -6.77 7.16
CA GLU A 62 5.54 -8.03 7.89
C GLU A 62 4.92 -7.94 9.30
N ASP A 63 5.14 -6.82 10.00
CA ASP A 63 4.52 -6.52 11.29
C ASP A 63 2.97 -6.41 11.23
N ALA A 64 2.42 -6.15 10.04
CA ALA A 64 0.99 -6.06 9.78
C ALA A 64 0.36 -7.39 9.30
N ASP A 65 1.08 -8.51 9.44
CA ASP A 65 0.72 -9.85 8.95
C ASP A 65 0.53 -9.93 7.42
N TYR A 66 1.06 -8.95 6.67
CA TYR A 66 1.15 -9.05 5.22
C TYR A 66 2.50 -9.65 4.87
N ASP A 67 2.52 -10.88 4.34
CA ASP A 67 3.74 -11.51 3.82
C ASP A 67 3.96 -11.04 2.37
N PRO A 68 4.92 -10.13 2.11
CA PRO A 68 5.24 -9.68 0.76
C PRO A 68 5.88 -10.78 -0.10
N GLY A 69 6.45 -11.85 0.50
CA GLY A 69 6.99 -13.03 -0.19
C GLY A 69 7.88 -12.75 -1.41
N GLN A 70 8.21 -13.80 -2.16
CA GLN A 70 8.84 -13.65 -3.49
C GLN A 70 7.76 -13.54 -4.56
N GLY A 71 7.18 -12.35 -4.75
CA GLY A 71 6.33 -12.10 -5.91
C GLY A 71 5.24 -11.06 -5.73
N LYS A 72 4.86 -10.70 -4.49
CA LYS A 72 3.78 -9.74 -4.27
C LYS A 72 4.31 -8.32 -4.30
N SER A 73 3.48 -7.41 -4.80
CA SER A 73 3.79 -5.98 -4.80
C SER A 73 3.71 -5.42 -3.37
N ILE A 74 4.74 -4.69 -2.98
CA ILE A 74 4.82 -3.90 -1.74
C ILE A 74 3.76 -2.80 -1.79
N ALA A 75 3.60 -2.14 -2.95
CA ALA A 75 2.58 -1.11 -3.13
C ALA A 75 1.18 -1.67 -2.87
N ALA A 76 0.89 -2.88 -3.35
CA ALA A 76 -0.35 -3.57 -3.08
C ALA A 76 -0.53 -3.90 -1.58
N GLY A 77 0.52 -4.37 -0.92
CA GLY A 77 0.50 -4.64 0.53
C GLY A 77 0.19 -3.42 1.37
N LEU A 78 0.81 -2.28 1.03
CA LEU A 78 0.54 -1.00 1.69
C LEU A 78 -0.91 -0.57 1.46
N ALA A 79 -1.38 -0.62 0.21
CA ALA A 79 -2.74 -0.25 -0.14
C ALA A 79 -3.78 -1.09 0.61
N ARG A 80 -3.61 -2.42 0.70
CA ARG A 80 -4.50 -3.29 1.49
C ARG A 80 -4.46 -3.02 2.98
N THR A 81 -3.25 -2.84 3.53
CA THR A 81 -3.10 -2.57 4.97
C THR A 81 -3.82 -1.28 5.35
N CYS A 82 -3.69 -0.24 4.53
CA CYS A 82 -4.40 1.03 4.72
C CYS A 82 -5.91 0.91 4.44
N SER A 83 -6.31 0.11 3.45
CA SER A 83 -7.73 -0.21 3.18
C SER A 83 -8.42 -0.75 4.43
N LEU A 84 -7.82 -1.77 5.06
CA LEU A 84 -8.34 -2.39 6.29
C LEU A 84 -8.49 -1.37 7.42
N VAL A 85 -7.49 -0.50 7.61
CA VAL A 85 -7.55 0.57 8.63
C VAL A 85 -8.73 1.52 8.36
N LEU A 86 -8.92 1.95 7.12
CA LEU A 86 -9.99 2.89 6.77
C LEU A 86 -11.39 2.28 6.83
N GLN A 87 -11.54 1.02 6.41
CA GLN A 87 -12.80 0.27 6.55
C GLN A 87 -13.20 0.07 8.01
N ASP A 88 -12.24 -0.12 8.91
CA ASP A 88 -12.47 -0.20 10.37
C ASP A 88 -12.81 1.16 11.02
N THR A 89 -12.64 2.27 10.30
CA THR A 89 -12.88 3.64 10.81
C THR A 89 -14.22 4.20 10.30
N TRP A 90 -15.28 3.39 10.35
CA TRP A 90 -16.56 3.60 9.67
C TRP A 90 -17.37 4.85 10.08
N VAL A 91 -16.95 5.59 11.11
CA VAL A 91 -17.71 6.71 11.72
C VAL A 91 -18.14 7.77 10.69
N TRP A 92 -17.39 7.93 9.60
CA TRP A 92 -17.64 8.98 8.60
C TRP A 92 -18.21 8.48 7.29
N GLY A 93 -18.35 7.15 7.07
CA GLY A 93 -18.81 6.53 5.83
C GLY A 93 -17.91 6.74 4.59
N ILE A 94 -17.29 7.91 4.44
CA ILE A 94 -16.31 8.25 3.40
C ILE A 94 -15.04 7.43 3.51
N THR A 95 -14.61 7.12 4.75
CA THR A 95 -13.45 6.28 5.05
C THR A 95 -13.62 4.86 4.50
N VAL A 96 -14.83 4.30 4.58
CA VAL A 96 -15.13 2.99 3.98
C VAL A 96 -14.94 3.03 2.46
N ARG A 97 -15.47 4.06 1.78
CA ARG A 97 -15.29 4.23 0.33
C ARG A 97 -13.84 4.45 -0.07
N MET A 98 -13.09 5.21 0.73
CA MET A 98 -11.65 5.40 0.54
C MET A 98 -10.89 4.08 0.66
N GLY A 99 -11.24 3.24 1.65
CA GLY A 99 -10.71 1.90 1.80
C GLY A 99 -11.02 1.01 0.60
N ASP A 100 -12.26 0.98 0.11
CA ASP A 100 -12.64 0.21 -1.07
C ASP A 100 -11.85 0.60 -2.32
N ILE A 101 -11.53 1.89 -2.49
CA ILE A 101 -10.68 2.36 -3.58
C ILE A 101 -9.25 1.83 -3.41
N LEU A 102 -8.70 1.84 -2.19
CA LEU A 102 -7.37 1.30 -1.93
C LEU A 102 -7.30 -0.21 -2.15
N GLU A 103 -8.36 -0.96 -1.81
CA GLU A 103 -8.43 -2.40 -2.13
C GLU A 103 -8.40 -2.64 -3.64
N ARG A 104 -9.15 -1.84 -4.41
CA ARG A 104 -9.12 -1.90 -5.88
C ARG A 104 -7.75 -1.54 -6.44
N LEU A 105 -7.11 -0.53 -5.86
CA LEU A 105 -5.77 -0.10 -6.26
C LEU A 105 -4.74 -1.20 -5.99
N ALA A 106 -4.84 -1.90 -4.86
CA ALA A 106 -3.98 -3.04 -4.56
C ALA A 106 -4.10 -4.16 -5.61
N MET A 107 -5.33 -4.51 -6.01
CA MET A 107 -5.56 -5.50 -7.08
C MET A 107 -4.94 -5.07 -8.41
N VAL A 108 -4.97 -3.77 -8.73
CA VAL A 108 -4.34 -3.24 -9.95
C VAL A 108 -2.82 -3.33 -9.85
N TYR A 109 -2.22 -2.93 -8.72
CA TYR A 109 -0.77 -3.03 -8.53
C TYR A 109 -0.26 -4.46 -8.64
N GLU A 110 -0.95 -5.43 -8.05
CA GLU A 110 -0.57 -6.85 -8.18
C GLU A 110 -0.63 -7.32 -9.62
N ARG A 111 -1.73 -7.04 -10.32
CA ARG A 111 -1.88 -7.41 -11.72
C ARG A 111 -0.75 -6.84 -12.57
N VAL A 112 -0.47 -5.54 -12.44
CA VAL A 112 0.60 -4.90 -13.22
C VAL A 112 1.96 -5.50 -12.85
N ASN A 113 2.21 -5.76 -11.57
CA ASN A 113 3.43 -6.39 -11.08
C ASN A 113 3.59 -7.84 -11.58
N GLU A 114 2.51 -8.61 -11.70
CA GLU A 114 2.51 -9.95 -12.30
C GLU A 114 2.76 -9.89 -13.81
N ASP A 115 2.07 -9.01 -14.53
CA ASP A 115 2.21 -8.82 -15.98
C ASP A 115 3.65 -8.42 -16.36
N ASN A 116 4.31 -7.58 -15.56
CA ASN A 116 5.70 -7.18 -15.80
C ASN A 116 6.73 -8.24 -15.37
N ARG A 117 6.33 -9.26 -14.61
CA ARG A 117 7.19 -10.40 -14.26
C ARG A 117 7.17 -11.51 -15.31
N LEU A 118 6.09 -11.66 -16.07
CA LEU A 118 6.00 -12.65 -17.14
C LEU A 118 6.88 -12.23 -18.33
N PRO A 119 7.62 -13.16 -18.96
CA PRO A 119 8.41 -12.83 -20.15
C PRO A 119 7.48 -12.32 -21.26
N GLN A 120 7.79 -11.15 -21.82
CA GLN A 120 7.02 -10.60 -22.93
C GLN A 120 7.10 -11.58 -24.11
N PRO A 121 5.96 -11.91 -24.77
CA PRO A 121 5.98 -12.78 -25.94
C PRO A 121 6.85 -12.15 -27.02
N GLN A 122 7.91 -12.85 -27.40
CA GLN A 122 8.72 -12.51 -28.57
C GLN A 122 7.85 -12.81 -29.81
N TYR A 123 7.37 -11.77 -30.48
CA TYR A 123 6.76 -11.86 -31.82
C TYR A 123 7.83 -11.77 -32.90
#